data_AF-A0A4U7EWK9-F1
#
_entry.id   AF-A0A4U7EWK9-F1
#
_cell.length_a   1.000
_cell.length_b   1.000
_cell.length_c   1.000
_cell.angle_alpha   90.00
_cell.angle_beta   90.00
_cell.angle_gamma   90.00
#
_symmetry.space_group_name_H-M   'P 1'
#
loop_
_entity.id
_entity.type
_entity.pdbx_description
1 polymer ?
#
loop_
_entity_poly.entity_id
_entity_poly.type
_entity_poly.pdbx_seq_one_letter_code
_entity_poly.pdbx_strand_id
1 'polypeptide(L)'
;MSDDPASDESAAASAEAADAAGDDFEAELTRARELLDGDDIDAVHVGVVRDGEVDTTFAQRTDDDPEGAGLRALALLAAHVRLVAGEAGVEPSTVAGDAATLAGQVEQLPTDTDQIPDE
;
A
#
# COMPACT_ATOMS: atom_id res chain seq x y z
N MET A 1 -31.58 -16.80 36.61
CA MET A 1 -31.02 -16.43 35.31
C MET A 1 -31.07 -14.92 35.28
N SER A 2 -29.95 -14.27 35.54
CA SER A 2 -29.82 -12.82 35.45
C SER A 2 -29.30 -12.54 34.05
N ASP A 3 -30.14 -11.97 33.20
CA ASP A 3 -29.70 -11.38 31.93
C ASP A 3 -28.73 -10.25 32.27
N ASP A 4 -27.50 -10.36 31.77
CA ASP A 4 -26.44 -9.38 31.93
C ASP A 4 -26.52 -8.39 30.75
N PRO A 5 -27.04 -7.17 30.94
CA PRO A 5 -27.25 -6.21 29.85
C PRO A 5 -25.95 -5.63 29.28
N ALA A 6 -24.79 -5.92 29.88
CA ALA A 6 -23.51 -5.36 29.46
C ALA A 6 -23.01 -5.93 28.12
N SER A 7 -23.53 -7.08 27.69
CA SER A 7 -23.13 -7.71 26.42
C SER A 7 -23.73 -7.02 25.18
N ASP A 8 -24.88 -6.35 25.31
CA ASP A 8 -25.56 -5.68 24.19
C ASP A 8 -24.97 -4.28 23.92
N GLU A 9 -24.63 -3.54 24.99
CA GLU A 9 -24.04 -2.20 24.89
C GLU A 9 -22.62 -2.22 24.29
N SER A 10 -21.82 -3.25 24.59
CA SER A 10 -20.48 -3.43 24.02
C SER A 10 -20.50 -3.80 22.54
N ALA A 11 -21.51 -4.54 22.09
CA ALA A 11 -21.68 -4.92 20.69
C ALA A 11 -22.18 -3.73 19.86
N ALA A 12 -23.12 -2.95 20.40
CA ALA A 12 -23.61 -1.72 19.79
C ALA A 12 -22.50 -0.66 19.63
N ALA A 13 -21.71 -0.43 20.68
CA ALA A 13 -20.60 0.53 20.63
C ALA A 13 -19.48 0.11 19.66
N SER A 14 -19.25 -1.19 19.50
CA SER A 14 -18.28 -1.73 18.54
C SER A 14 -18.77 -1.60 17.10
N ALA A 15 -20.08 -1.79 16.87
CA ALA A 15 -20.71 -1.60 15.57
C ALA A 15 -20.73 -0.12 15.17
N GLU A 16 -21.09 0.79 16.08
CA GLU A 16 -21.06 2.24 15.84
C GLU A 16 -19.64 2.76 15.56
N ALA A 17 -18.62 2.23 16.24
CA ALA A 17 -17.22 2.59 15.98
C ALA A 17 -16.71 2.07 14.63
N ALA A 18 -17.15 0.89 14.20
CA ALA A 18 -16.82 0.34 12.88
C ALA A 18 -17.51 1.09 11.74
N ASP A 19 -18.77 1.51 11.96
CA ASP A 19 -19.53 2.32 11.00
C ASP A 19 -18.91 3.72 10.84
N ALA A 20 -18.56 4.35 11.96
CA ALA A 20 -17.84 5.64 11.94
C ALA A 20 -16.46 5.57 11.26
N ALA A 21 -15.72 4.47 11.46
CA ALA A 21 -14.45 4.26 10.76
C ALA A 21 -14.64 4.02 9.24
N GLY A 22 -15.76 3.40 8.85
CA GLY A 22 -16.16 3.28 7.45
C GLY A 22 -16.48 4.63 6.81
N ASP A 23 -17.23 5.47 7.52
CA ASP A 23 -17.56 6.83 7.08
C ASP A 23 -16.33 7.73 6.94
N ASP A 24 -15.38 7.66 7.88
CA ASP A 24 -14.12 8.39 7.82
C ASP A 24 -13.26 7.95 6.61
N PHE A 25 -13.23 6.64 6.32
CA PHE A 25 -12.51 6.11 5.16
C PHE A 25 -13.15 6.56 3.84
N GLU A 26 -14.48 6.52 3.72
CA GLU A 26 -15.18 6.98 2.52
C GLU A 26 -15.01 8.49 2.30
N ALA A 27 -14.95 9.28 3.37
CA ALA A 27 -14.66 10.71 3.29
C ALA A 27 -13.24 10.98 2.75
N GLU A 28 -12.22 10.28 3.27
CA GLU A 28 -10.84 10.44 2.82
C GLU A 28 -10.65 9.89 1.39
N LEU A 29 -11.33 8.80 1.03
CA LEU A 29 -11.33 8.26 -0.33
C LEU A 29 -11.95 9.23 -1.33
N THR A 30 -13.05 9.89 -0.95
CA THR A 30 -13.70 10.92 -1.77
C THR A 30 -12.76 12.10 -1.99
N ARG A 31 -12.11 12.58 -0.92
CA ARG A 31 -11.12 13.65 -1.00
C ARG A 31 -9.92 13.28 -1.87
N ALA A 32 -9.43 12.04 -1.76
CA ALA A 32 -8.33 11.55 -2.59
C ALA A 32 -8.71 11.53 -4.07
N ARG A 33 -9.95 11.14 -4.42
CA ARG A 33 -10.47 11.20 -5.79
C ARG A 33 -10.54 12.63 -6.31
N GLU A 34 -11.05 13.56 -5.51
CA GLU A 34 -11.10 14.99 -5.88
C GLU A 34 -9.70 15.57 -6.15
N LEU A 35 -8.68 15.14 -5.39
CA LEU A 35 -7.29 15.54 -5.63
C LEU A 35 -6.74 14.98 -6.94
N LEU A 36 -7.08 13.73 -7.28
CA LEU A 36 -6.64 13.05 -8.52
C LEU A 36 -7.32 13.60 -9.78
N ASP A 37 -8.52 14.18 -9.64
CA ASP A 37 -9.20 14.89 -10.72
C ASP A 37 -8.52 16.23 -11.07
N GLY A 38 -7.64 16.74 -10.21
CA GLY A 38 -6.81 17.90 -10.50
C GLY A 38 -5.77 17.64 -11.60
N ASP A 39 -5.29 18.71 -12.23
CA ASP A 39 -4.22 18.65 -13.23
C ASP A 39 -2.81 18.72 -12.62
N ASP A 40 -2.72 18.90 -11.30
CA ASP A 40 -1.45 19.06 -10.57
C ASP A 40 -0.84 17.72 -10.09
N ILE A 41 -1.54 16.60 -10.31
CA ILE A 41 -1.08 15.26 -9.92
C ILE A 41 -0.88 14.38 -11.14
N ASP A 42 0.38 14.00 -11.38
CA ASP A 42 0.76 13.18 -12.54
C ASP A 42 0.75 11.67 -12.25
N ALA A 43 0.84 11.27 -10.98
CA ALA A 43 0.95 9.85 -10.62
C ALA A 43 0.43 9.56 -9.21
N VAL A 44 -0.05 8.33 -9.02
CA VAL A 44 -0.52 7.79 -7.74
C VAL A 44 0.05 6.40 -7.49
N HIS A 45 0.48 6.16 -6.27
CA HIS A 45 0.90 4.85 -5.77
C HIS A 45 0.03 4.52 -4.56
N VAL A 46 -0.61 3.36 -4.57
CA VAL A 46 -1.51 2.90 -3.51
C VAL A 46 -1.02 1.55 -3.00
N GLY A 47 -0.97 1.39 -1.69
CA GLY A 47 -0.68 0.13 -1.02
C GLY A 47 -1.83 -0.26 -0.07
N VAL A 48 -2.30 -1.50 -0.15
CA VAL A 48 -3.29 -2.09 0.75
C VAL A 48 -2.58 -3.14 1.59
N VAL A 49 -2.68 -3.03 2.92
CA VAL A 49 -2.15 -4.03 3.84
C VAL A 49 -3.30 -4.93 4.28
N ARG A 50 -3.18 -6.23 4.02
CA ARG A 50 -4.17 -7.23 4.43
C ARG A 50 -3.43 -8.47 4.94
N ASP A 51 -3.78 -8.94 6.13
CA ASP A 51 -3.23 -10.16 6.71
C ASP A 51 -1.68 -10.21 6.77
N GLY A 52 -1.04 -9.05 6.89
CA GLY A 52 0.42 -8.92 6.92
C GLY A 52 1.10 -8.90 5.54
N GLU A 53 0.33 -9.06 4.47
CA GLU A 53 0.74 -8.89 3.08
C GLU A 53 0.44 -7.46 2.60
N VAL A 54 1.23 -6.96 1.64
CA VAL A 54 1.08 -5.60 1.08
C VAL A 54 0.86 -5.70 -0.42
N ASP A 55 -0.37 -5.46 -0.87
CA ASP A 55 -0.72 -5.31 -2.27
C ASP A 55 -0.46 -3.88 -2.71
N THR A 56 0.36 -3.65 -3.73
CA THR A 56 0.61 -2.30 -4.26
C THR A 56 0.18 -2.16 -5.71
N THR A 57 -0.28 -0.97 -6.08
CA THR A 57 -0.64 -0.62 -7.46
C THR A 57 -0.18 0.81 -7.75
N PHE A 58 0.31 1.02 -8.97
CA PHE A 58 0.78 2.30 -9.46
C PHE A 58 0.01 2.69 -10.73
N ALA A 59 -0.44 3.94 -10.78
CA ALA A 59 -1.03 4.52 -11.98
C ALA A 59 -0.44 5.90 -12.24
N GLN A 60 -0.15 6.21 -13.49
CA GLN A 60 0.41 7.48 -13.93
C GLN A 60 -0.39 8.02 -15.11
N ARG A 61 -0.71 9.31 -15.07
CA ARG A 61 -1.18 10.05 -16.22
C ARG A 61 0.01 10.21 -17.17
N THR A 62 -0.05 9.54 -18.32
CA THR A 62 1.01 9.58 -19.32
C THR A 62 0.53 10.50 -20.44
N ASP A 63 1.21 11.62 -20.65
CA ASP A 63 1.01 12.47 -21.84
C ASP A 63 1.54 11.73 -23.08
N ASP A 64 0.88 10.66 -23.54
CA ASP A 64 1.20 9.90 -24.77
C ASP A 64 2.72 9.61 -25.04
N ASP A 65 3.58 9.66 -24.01
CA ASP A 65 5.04 9.51 -24.09
C ASP A 65 5.50 8.37 -23.17
N PRO A 66 5.44 7.11 -23.65
CA PRO A 66 5.84 5.94 -22.88
C PRO A 66 7.34 5.92 -22.55
N GLU A 67 8.17 6.58 -23.36
CA GLU A 67 9.62 6.69 -23.13
C GLU A 67 9.91 7.66 -21.98
N GLY A 68 9.17 8.76 -21.92
CA GLY A 68 9.17 9.69 -20.78
C GLY A 68 8.67 9.06 -19.47
N ALA A 69 7.67 8.19 -19.54
CA ALA A 69 7.16 7.45 -18.38
C ALA A 69 8.23 6.51 -17.77
N GLY A 70 8.92 5.73 -18.62
CA GLY A 70 10.00 4.84 -18.18
C GLY A 70 11.17 5.60 -17.55
N LEU A 71 11.59 6.72 -18.14
CA LEU A 71 12.65 7.56 -17.59
C LEU A 71 12.24 8.23 -16.27
N ARG A 72 10.99 8.66 -16.12
CA ARG A 72 10.46 9.19 -14.84
C ARG A 72 10.42 8.12 -13.76
N ALA A 73 9.97 6.92 -14.07
CA ALA A 73 9.98 5.80 -13.13
C ALA A 73 11.41 5.47 -12.67
N LEU A 74 12.38 5.43 -13.61
CA LEU A 74 13.80 5.25 -13.28
C LEU A 74 14.36 6.40 -12.45
N ALA A 75 13.96 7.65 -12.72
CA ALA A 75 14.38 8.81 -11.94
C ALA A 75 13.84 8.75 -10.50
N LEU A 76 12.58 8.35 -10.32
CA LEU A 76 11.95 8.15 -9.01
C LEU A 76 12.64 7.02 -8.24
N LEU A 77 12.89 5.87 -8.89
CA LEU A 77 13.65 4.77 -8.31
C LEU A 77 15.05 5.22 -7.87
N ALA A 78 15.75 5.97 -8.73
CA ALA A 78 17.09 6.48 -8.41
C ALA A 78 17.09 7.51 -7.26
N ALA A 79 16.03 8.29 -7.09
CA ALA A 79 15.86 9.17 -5.94
C ALA A 79 15.62 8.36 -4.66
N HIS A 80 14.77 7.33 -4.73
CA HIS A 80 14.47 6.46 -3.60
C HIS A 80 15.70 5.68 -3.12
N VAL A 81 16.44 5.07 -4.05
CA VAL A 81 17.69 4.35 -3.75
C VAL A 81 18.70 5.27 -3.04
N ARG A 82 18.83 6.53 -3.47
CA ARG A 82 19.72 7.50 -2.82
C ARG A 82 19.30 7.84 -1.40
N LEU A 83 18.00 8.02 -1.16
CA LEU A 83 17.45 8.31 0.15
C LEU A 83 17.73 7.15 1.12
N VAL A 84 17.36 5.92 0.73
CA VAL A 84 17.55 4.72 1.55
C VAL A 84 19.04 4.46 1.83
N ALA A 85 19.90 4.65 0.82
CA ALA A 85 21.34 4.52 0.98
C ALA A 85 21.90 5.52 2.00
N GLY A 86 21.44 6.78 1.97
CA GLY A 86 21.80 7.81 2.94
C GLY A 86 21.39 7.46 4.37
N GLU A 87 20.17 6.96 4.56
CA GLU A 87 19.65 6.52 5.87
C GLU A 87 20.39 5.28 6.40
N ALA A 88 20.73 4.34 5.53
CA ALA A 88 21.42 3.10 5.89
C ALA A 88 22.95 3.25 5.98
N GLY A 89 23.51 4.37 5.53
CA GLY A 89 24.96 4.59 5.52
C GLY A 89 25.71 3.65 4.56
N VAL A 90 25.07 3.22 3.48
CA VAL A 90 25.64 2.32 2.47
C VAL A 90 25.67 2.99 1.10
N GLU A 91 26.36 2.39 0.14
CA GLU A 91 26.39 2.90 -1.24
C GLU A 91 25.04 2.64 -1.96
N PRO A 92 24.58 3.54 -2.84
CA PRO A 92 23.37 3.36 -3.64
C PRO A 92 23.32 2.05 -4.43
N SER A 93 24.47 1.56 -4.91
CA SER A 93 24.58 0.30 -5.66
C SER A 93 24.28 -0.93 -4.80
N THR A 94 24.57 -0.88 -3.50
CA THR A 94 24.24 -1.95 -2.55
C THR A 94 22.73 -2.07 -2.39
N VAL A 95 22.05 -0.96 -2.11
CA VAL A 95 20.58 -0.92 -2.00
C VAL A 95 19.91 -1.41 -3.27
N ALA A 96 20.40 -0.98 -4.45
CA ALA A 96 19.86 -1.44 -5.72
C ALA A 96 20.04 -2.96 -5.94
N GLY A 97 21.19 -3.53 -5.54
CA GLY A 97 21.45 -4.97 -5.63
C GLY A 97 20.59 -5.80 -4.66
N ASP A 98 20.41 -5.30 -3.43
CA ASP A 98 19.57 -5.95 -2.43
C ASP A 98 18.09 -5.91 -2.85
N ALA A 99 17.61 -4.77 -3.36
CA ALA A 99 16.26 -4.64 -3.89
C ALA A 99 16.01 -5.58 -5.09
N ALA A 100 17.00 -5.72 -6.00
CA ALA A 100 16.90 -6.67 -7.11
C ALA A 100 16.86 -8.13 -6.62
N THR A 101 17.62 -8.45 -5.57
CA THR A 101 17.62 -9.78 -4.94
C THR A 101 16.28 -10.10 -4.30
N LEU A 102 15.71 -9.14 -3.54
CA LEU A 102 14.39 -9.27 -2.92
C LEU A 102 13.30 -9.42 -3.98
N ALA A 103 13.31 -8.61 -5.04
CA ALA A 103 12.34 -8.71 -6.13
C ALA A 103 12.31 -10.12 -6.77
N GLY A 104 13.47 -10.75 -6.95
CA GLY A 104 13.56 -12.13 -7.45
C GLY A 104 13.15 -13.21 -6.45
N GLN A 105 13.06 -12.89 -5.16
CA GLN A 105 12.57 -13.79 -4.10
C GLN A 105 11.05 -13.66 -3.92
N VAL A 106 10.48 -12.47 -4.09
CA VAL A 106 9.02 -12.25 -4.01
C VAL A 106 8.28 -13.00 -5.12
N GLU A 107 8.85 -13.14 -6.33
CA GLU A 107 8.32 -14.04 -7.37
C GLU A 107 8.32 -15.54 -6.96
N GLN A 108 9.03 -15.91 -5.89
CA GLN A 108 9.10 -17.29 -5.38
C GLN A 108 8.28 -17.51 -4.10
N LEU A 109 7.56 -16.50 -3.58
CA LEU A 109 6.61 -16.76 -2.50
C LEU A 109 5.40 -17.52 -3.09
N PRO A 110 5.06 -18.71 -2.57
CA PRO A 110 3.89 -19.43 -3.03
C PRO A 110 2.64 -18.60 -2.71
N THR A 111 1.91 -18.18 -3.74
CA THR A 111 0.58 -17.55 -3.65
C THR A 111 -0.51 -18.57 -3.23
N ASP A 112 -0.13 -19.70 -2.63
CA ASP A 112 -1.02 -20.79 -2.26
C ASP A 112 -1.23 -20.82 -0.74
N THR A 113 -2.32 -20.22 -0.30
CA THR A 113 -2.90 -20.42 1.04
C THR A 113 -3.49 -21.82 1.25
N ASP A 114 -3.55 -22.67 0.21
CA ASP A 114 -4.13 -24.03 0.24
C ASP A 114 -3.19 -25.12 0.82
N GLN A 115 -2.00 -24.76 1.33
CA GLN A 115 -1.03 -25.71 1.90
C GLN A 115 -0.85 -25.58 3.43
N ILE A 116 -1.84 -25.05 4.14
CA ILE A 116 -1.87 -25.20 5.61
C ILE A 116 -2.66 -26.48 5.92
N PRO A 117 -2.00 -27.58 6.35
CA PRO A 117 -2.72 -28.77 6.78
C PRO A 117 -3.56 -28.43 8.03
N ASP A 118 -4.83 -28.81 8.00
CA ASP A 118 -5.71 -28.77 9.17
C ASP A 118 -5.10 -29.64 10.28
N GLU A 119 -4.64 -29.03 11.37
CA GLU A 119 -4.38 -29.71 12.65
C GLU A 119 -5.63 -29.73 13.53
#